data_AF-A0A6P8HYP9-F1
#
_entry.id   AF-A0A6P8HYP9-F1
#
_cell.length_a   1.000
_cell.length_b   1.000
_cell.length_c   1.000
_cell.angle_alpha   90.00
_cell.angle_beta   90.00
_cell.angle_gamma   90.00
#
_symmetry.space_group_name_H-M   'P 1'
#
loop_
_entity.id
_entity.type
_entity.pdbx_description
1 polymer ?
#
loop_
_entity_poly.entity_id
_entity_poly.type
_entity_poly.pdbx_seq_one_letter_code
_entity_poly.pdbx_strand_id
1 'polypeptide(L)'
;MPAPGPATAAQFRVINMGGNVVALNSIAYPQFFLGIDNGRLMGKTFDTYCHFYIHETPDHYVSLESCMLPGQHIGVDHHTAMTPPASTPKNDQAFFEVKLLVCRWPGHETSKI
;
A
#
# COMPACT_ATOMS: atom_id res chain seq x y z
N MET A 1 -13.78 -24.34 11.23
CA MET A 1 -12.61 -23.46 11.43
C MET A 1 -12.86 -22.18 10.64
N PRO A 2 -12.63 -20.97 11.18
CA PRO A 2 -12.58 -19.78 10.35
C PRO A 2 -11.45 -19.95 9.32
N ALA A 3 -11.69 -19.51 8.08
CA ALA A 3 -10.62 -19.49 7.08
C ALA A 3 -9.41 -18.71 7.64
N PRO A 4 -8.17 -19.15 7.38
CA PRO A 4 -7.00 -18.37 7.74
C PRO A 4 -7.19 -16.95 7.18
N GLY A 5 -7.05 -15.93 8.03
CA GLY A 5 -7.00 -14.55 7.54
C GLY A 5 -5.90 -14.40 6.48
N PRO A 6 -5.92 -13.33 5.67
CA PRO A 6 -4.89 -13.12 4.65
C PRO A 6 -3.50 -13.21 5.30
N ALA A 7 -2.54 -13.82 4.61
CA ALA A 7 -1.19 -13.99 5.12
C ALA A 7 -0.63 -12.64 5.61
N THR A 8 0.08 -12.63 6.74
CA THR A 8 0.65 -11.41 7.34
C THR A 8 1.57 -10.65 6.37
N ALA A 9 2.18 -11.35 5.41
CA ALA A 9 3.00 -10.77 4.34
C ALA A 9 2.21 -9.87 3.37
N ALA A 10 0.90 -10.07 3.23
CA ALA A 10 0.00 -9.25 2.41
C ALA A 10 -0.74 -8.17 3.23
N GLN A 11 -0.42 -8.02 4.53
CA GLN A 11 -1.05 -7.04 5.39
C GLN A 11 -0.14 -5.82 5.57
N PHE A 12 -0.73 -4.64 5.41
CA PHE A 12 -0.04 -3.37 5.62
C PHE A 12 -0.81 -2.51 6.61
N ARG A 13 -0.06 -1.85 7.50
CA ARG A 13 -0.58 -0.70 8.24
C ARG A 13 -0.52 0.50 7.30
N VAL A 14 -1.68 1.09 7.03
CA VAL A 14 -1.80 2.33 6.26
C VAL A 14 -1.54 3.51 7.19
N ILE A 15 -0.53 4.31 6.86
CA ILE A 15 -0.22 5.57 7.55
C ILE A 15 -0.63 6.72 6.64
N ASN A 16 -1.58 7.55 7.09
CA ASN A 16 -2.01 8.74 6.35
C ASN A 16 -0.93 9.82 6.48
N MET A 17 -0.40 10.28 5.34
CA MET A 17 0.63 11.31 5.24
C MET A 17 0.07 12.71 4.95
N GLY A 18 -1.26 12.84 4.84
CA GLY A 18 -2.00 14.05 4.50
C GLY A 18 -2.76 13.88 3.17
N GLY A 19 -3.99 14.41 3.11
CA GLY A 19 -4.82 14.29 1.91
C GLY A 19 -5.10 12.83 1.54
N ASN A 20 -4.86 12.48 0.28
CA ASN A 20 -4.93 11.10 -0.24
C ASN A 20 -3.55 10.42 -0.32
N VAL A 21 -2.54 10.93 0.38
CA VAL A 21 -1.20 10.34 0.40
C VAL A 21 -1.05 9.36 1.57
N VAL A 22 -0.49 8.19 1.30
CA VAL A 22 -0.22 7.18 2.32
C VAL A 22 1.19 6.63 2.24
N ALA A 23 1.62 6.05 3.35
CA ALA A 23 2.74 5.11 3.41
C ALA A 23 2.23 3.76 3.93
N LEU A 24 2.73 2.67 3.37
CA LEU A 24 2.30 1.31 3.69
C LEU A 24 3.39 0.59 4.47
N ASN A 25 3.22 0.43 5.78
CA ASN A 25 4.16 -0.28 6.64
C ASN A 25 3.83 -1.77 6.70
N SER A 26 4.81 -2.64 6.48
CA SER A 26 4.57 -4.09 6.47
C SER A 26 4.24 -4.61 7.87
N ILE A 27 3.18 -5.41 8.00
CA ILE A 27 2.88 -6.09 9.27
C ILE A 27 3.87 -7.25 9.51
N ALA A 28 4.27 -7.97 8.46
CA ALA A 28 5.25 -9.05 8.57
C ALA A 28 6.67 -8.54 8.88
N TYR A 29 7.04 -7.36 8.37
CA TYR A 29 8.36 -6.75 8.59
C TYR A 29 8.22 -5.28 9.03
N PRO A 30 7.91 -5.00 10.31
CA PRO A 30 7.57 -3.66 10.78
C PRO A 30 8.63 -2.58 10.58
N GLN A 31 9.89 -2.95 10.37
CA GLN A 31 10.98 -2.03 10.05
C GLN A 31 10.93 -1.51 8.59
N PHE A 32 10.10 -2.08 7.73
CA PHE A 32 10.04 -1.76 6.31
C PHE A 32 8.69 -1.19 5.88
N PHE A 33 8.77 -0.25 4.94
CA PHE A 33 7.66 0.30 4.18
C PHE A 33 7.72 -0.24 2.76
N LEU A 34 6.56 -0.36 2.12
CA LEU A 34 6.53 -0.48 0.67
C LEU A 34 7.09 0.82 0.10
N GLY A 35 8.07 0.70 -0.79
CA GLY A 35 8.69 1.86 -1.42
C GLY A 35 9.44 1.51 -2.67
N ILE A 36 9.84 2.54 -3.40
CA ILE A 36 10.61 2.41 -4.62
C ILE A 36 12.08 2.68 -4.31
N ASP A 37 12.94 1.77 -4.72
CA ASP A 37 14.39 1.95 -4.68
C ASP A 37 15.04 1.40 -5.94
N ASN A 38 15.95 2.18 -6.53
CA ASN A 38 16.65 1.83 -7.77
C ASN A 38 15.74 1.26 -8.88
N GLY A 39 14.55 1.87 -9.06
CA GLY A 39 13.58 1.43 -10.07
C GLY A 39 12.92 0.09 -9.78
N ARG A 40 12.87 -0.34 -8.51
CA ARG A 40 12.21 -1.57 -8.07
C ARG A 40 11.30 -1.28 -6.88
N LEU A 41 10.17 -1.97 -6.83
CA LEU A 41 9.32 -1.97 -5.66
C LEU A 41 9.85 -2.98 -4.64
N MET A 42 10.06 -2.54 -3.40
CA MET A 42 10.57 -3.40 -2.33
C MET A 42 10.23 -2.88 -0.94
N GLY A 43 10.56 -3.67 0.08
CA GLY A 43 10.60 -3.20 1.46
C GLY A 43 11.83 -2.34 1.70
N LYS A 44 11.66 -1.10 2.16
CA LYS A 44 12.77 -0.18 2.48
C LYS A 44 12.48 0.66 3.73
N THR A 45 13.50 1.33 4.24
CA THR A 45 13.34 2.33 5.30
C THR A 45 12.54 3.52 4.79
N PHE A 46 11.79 4.18 5.68
CA PHE A 46 10.90 5.27 5.34
C PHE A 46 11.64 6.48 4.73
N ASP A 47 11.21 6.91 3.55
CA ASP A 47 11.60 8.16 2.90
C ASP A 47 10.51 8.62 1.91
N THR A 48 10.79 9.66 1.11
CA THR A 48 9.84 10.22 0.15
C THR A 48 9.41 9.23 -0.95
N TYR A 49 10.18 8.18 -1.24
CA TYR A 49 9.82 7.14 -2.21
C TYR A 49 8.88 6.07 -1.63
N CYS A 50 8.48 6.20 -0.37
CA CYS A 50 7.46 5.38 0.28
C CYS A 50 6.06 6.04 0.25
N HIS A 51 5.93 7.23 -0.35
CA HIS A 51 4.69 7.97 -0.41
C HIS A 51 3.91 7.66 -1.70
N PHE A 52 2.65 7.29 -1.54
CA PHE A 52 1.75 6.97 -2.64
C PHE A 52 0.45 7.75 -2.56
N TYR A 53 0.01 8.32 -3.67
CA TYR A 53 -1.37 8.77 -3.81
C TYR A 53 -2.28 7.56 -3.95
N ILE A 54 -3.34 7.52 -3.15
CA ILE A 54 -4.45 6.59 -3.31
C ILE A 54 -5.44 7.21 -4.31
N HIS A 55 -5.77 6.42 -5.33
CA HIS A 55 -6.89 6.72 -6.23
C HIS A 55 -7.86 5.55 -6.24
N GLU A 56 -9.13 5.84 -5.98
CA GLU A 56 -10.23 4.88 -6.14
C GLU A 56 -10.80 4.97 -7.57
N THR A 57 -11.11 3.83 -8.18
CA THR A 57 -11.81 3.76 -9.47
C THR A 57 -13.33 3.76 -9.25
N PRO A 58 -14.15 4.05 -10.27
CA PRO A 58 -15.61 3.92 -10.17
C PRO A 58 -16.09 2.52 -9.75
N ASP A 59 -15.29 1.49 -10.05
CA ASP A 59 -15.55 0.09 -9.69
C ASP A 59 -14.95 -0.32 -8.33
N HIS A 60 -14.59 0.66 -7.48
CA HIS A 60 -14.07 0.47 -6.12
C HIS A 60 -12.71 -0.23 -6.01
N TYR A 61 -11.96 -0.32 -7.11
CA TYR A 61 -10.56 -0.72 -7.06
C TYR A 61 -9.69 0.45 -6.61
N VAL A 62 -8.56 0.14 -5.98
CA VAL A 62 -7.57 1.12 -5.58
C VAL A 62 -6.32 0.99 -6.45
N SER A 63 -5.78 2.13 -6.88
CA SER A 63 -4.43 2.20 -7.45
C SER A 63 -3.53 3.06 -6.56
N LEU A 64 -2.25 2.70 -6.52
CA LEU A 64 -1.23 3.41 -5.75
C LEU A 64 -0.27 4.10 -6.72
N GLU A 65 -0.34 5.42 -6.82
CA GLU A 65 0.57 6.21 -7.67
C GLU A 65 1.76 6.72 -6.85
N SER A 66 2.98 6.61 -7.36
CA SER A 66 4.16 7.16 -6.70
C SER A 66 4.12 8.69 -6.66
N CYS A 67 4.34 9.29 -5.48
CA CYS A 67 4.49 10.74 -5.37
C CYS A 67 5.78 11.25 -6.04
N MET A 68 6.82 10.40 -6.12
CA MET A 68 8.12 10.77 -6.69
C MET A 68 8.25 10.45 -8.18
N LEU A 69 7.35 9.62 -8.72
CA LEU A 69 7.29 9.26 -10.15
C LEU A 69 5.85 9.49 -10.66
N PRO A 70 5.48 10.73 -11.03
CA PRO A 70 4.12 11.05 -11.45
C PRO A 70 3.65 10.20 -12.64
N GLY A 71 2.39 9.78 -12.59
CA GLY A 71 1.75 8.90 -13.55
C GLY A 71 2.14 7.42 -13.44
N GLN A 72 3.00 7.05 -12.48
CA GLN A 72 3.51 5.70 -12.32
C GLN A 72 2.87 5.02 -11.13
N HIS A 73 2.25 3.87 -11.39
CA HIS A 73 1.52 3.12 -10.39
C HIS A 73 2.28 1.88 -9.95
N ILE A 74 1.90 1.36 -8.79
CA ILE A 74 2.26 0.00 -8.39
C ILE A 74 1.36 -0.97 -9.13
N GLY A 75 1.93 -2.04 -9.68
CA GLY A 75 1.15 -3.07 -10.36
C GLY A 75 1.81 -4.44 -10.31
N VAL A 76 1.00 -5.43 -10.67
CA VAL A 76 1.35 -6.84 -10.74
C VAL A 76 0.99 -7.33 -12.14
N ASP A 77 1.94 -7.99 -12.81
CA ASP A 77 1.71 -8.54 -14.14
C ASP A 77 0.91 -9.84 -14.11
N HIS A 78 0.56 -10.36 -15.29
CA HIS A 78 -0.18 -11.62 -15.43
C HIS A 78 0.60 -12.86 -14.94
N HIS A 79 1.90 -12.73 -14.73
CA HIS A 79 2.76 -13.77 -14.15
C HIS A 79 2.92 -13.63 -12.64
N THR A 80 2.11 -12.78 -12.00
CA THR A 80 2.12 -12.51 -10.55
C THR A 80 3.41 -11.82 -10.06
N ALA A 81 4.20 -11.25 -10.96
CA ALA A 81 5.39 -10.49 -10.62
C ALA A 81 5.08 -9.00 -10.49
N MET A 82 5.80 -8.32 -9.60
CA MET A 82 5.71 -6.86 -9.51
C MET A 82 6.22 -6.24 -10.81
N THR A 83 5.41 -5.38 -11.42
CA THR A 83 5.84 -4.58 -12.58
C THR A 83 6.89 -3.54 -12.14
N PRO A 84 7.90 -3.23 -12.97
CA PRO A 84 8.86 -2.18 -12.66
C PRO A 84 8.18 -0.82 -12.45
N PRO A 85 8.47 -0.12 -11.34
CA PRO A 85 8.16 1.29 -11.20
C PRO A 85 8.67 2.07 -12.42
N ALA A 86 7.84 2.94 -13.00
CA ALA A 86 8.05 3.64 -14.28
C ALA A 86 7.54 2.94 -15.57
N SER A 87 7.06 1.70 -15.48
CA SER A 87 6.47 0.99 -16.62
C SER A 87 4.98 0.69 -16.48
N THR A 88 4.37 1.19 -15.40
CA THR A 88 3.04 0.75 -14.96
C THR A 88 2.07 1.92 -14.99
N PRO A 89 1.36 2.11 -16.11
CA PRO A 89 0.30 3.11 -16.19
C PRO A 89 -0.88 2.69 -15.32
N LYS A 90 -1.84 3.62 -15.13
CA LYS A 90 -3.10 3.34 -14.46
C LYS A 90 -3.98 2.44 -15.32
N ASN A 91 -3.88 1.12 -15.13
CA ASN A 91 -4.70 0.11 -15.81
C ASN A 91 -5.00 -1.05 -14.84
N ASP A 92 -5.62 -2.11 -15.35
CA ASP A 92 -6.04 -3.27 -14.57
C ASP A 92 -4.89 -3.95 -13.79
N GLN A 93 -3.64 -3.90 -14.27
CA GLN A 93 -2.49 -4.45 -13.56
C GLN A 93 -2.13 -3.64 -12.30
N ALA A 94 -2.58 -2.38 -12.23
CA ALA A 94 -2.37 -1.47 -11.11
C ALA A 94 -3.57 -1.37 -10.17
N PHE A 95 -4.62 -2.18 -10.38
CA PHE A 95 -5.85 -2.16 -9.61
C PHE A 95 -5.85 -3.26 -8.56
N PHE A 96 -6.02 -2.85 -7.31
CA PHE A 96 -6.06 -3.71 -6.15
C PHE A 96 -7.43 -3.66 -5.50
N GLU A 97 -7.98 -4.84 -5.20
CA GLU A 97 -9.06 -4.95 -4.22
C GLU A 97 -8.44 -4.83 -2.82
N VAL A 98 -8.96 -3.91 -2.01
CA VAL A 98 -8.48 -3.67 -0.66
C VAL A 98 -9.52 -4.10 0.36
N LYS A 99 -9.07 -4.84 1.37
CA LYS A 99 -9.93 -5.26 2.48
C LYS A 99 -9.44 -4.67 3.78
N LEU A 100 -10.29 -3.86 4.41
CA LEU A 100 -10.03 -3.38 5.76
C LEU A 100 -10.10 -4.56 6.75
N LEU A 101 -8.96 -4.86 7.38
CA LEU A 101 -8.89 -5.94 8.38
C LEU A 101 -9.19 -5.41 9.78
N VAL A 102 -8.59 -4.28 10.15
CA VAL A 102 -8.76 -3.63 11.44
C VAL A 102 -8.63 -2.11 11.24
N CYS A 103 -9.56 -1.34 11.78
CA CYS A 103 -9.42 0.11 11.93
C CYS A 103 -9.25 0.43 13.42
N ARG A 104 -8.14 1.08 13.79
CA ARG A 104 -7.95 1.58 15.16
C ARG A 104 -8.02 3.09 15.13
N TRP A 105 -9.02 3.65 15.79
CA TRP A 105 -9.10 5.08 16.07
C TRP A 105 -8.25 5.40 17.30
N PRO A 106 -7.33 6.37 17.22
CA PRO A 106 -6.47 6.74 18.37
C PRO A 106 -7.21 7.49 19.51
N GLY A 107 -8.55 7.39 19.60
CA GLY A 107 -9.37 8.15 20.56
C GLY A 107 -10.06 7.34 21.66
N HIS A 108 -9.74 6.06 21.85
CA HIS A 108 -10.38 5.23 22.89
C HIS A 108 -9.36 4.46 23.72
N GLU A 109 -8.42 5.19 24.32
CA GLU A 109 -7.78 4.73 25.55
C GLU A 109 -8.73 5.09 26.69
N THR A 110 -9.61 4.16 27.06
CA THR A 110 -10.48 4.35 28.21
C THR A 110 -9.60 4.47 29.45
N SER A 111 -9.51 5.67 30.02
CA SER A 111 -9.07 5.86 31.39
C SER A 111 -9.88 4.91 32.27
N LYS A 112 -9.20 3.93 32.86
CA LYS A 112 -9.73 3.21 34.02
C LYS A 112 -9.46 4.11 35.22
N ILE A 113 -10.53 4.68 35.76
CA ILE A 113 -10.60 5.19 37.13
C ILE A 113 -10.61 3.98 38.06
#